data_AF-A0A7H4PHF3-F1
#
_entry.id   AF-A0A7H4PHF3-F1
#
_cell.length_a   1.000
_cell.length_b   1.000
_cell.length_c   1.000
_cell.angle_alpha   90.00
_cell.angle_beta   90.00
_cell.angle_gamma   90.00
#
_symmetry.space_group_name_H-M   'P 1'
#
loop_
_entity.id
_entity.type
_entity.pdbx_description
1 polymer ?
#
loop_
_entity_poly.entity_id
_entity_poly.type
_entity_poly.pdbx_seq_one_letter_code
_entity_poly.pdbx_strand_id
1 'polypeptide(L)' 'MGSPGGEEDTKMTPFMTEDFLLDTEFSRRLYHDYAKDQPIFDYHCHLPPQQIAGELSFQKSV' A
#
# COMPACT_ATOMS: atom_id res chain seq x y z
N MET A 1 -28.18 -35.42 -20.48
CA MET A 1 -27.10 -34.45 -20.75
C MET A 1 -27.25 -33.32 -19.75
N GLY A 2 -26.64 -33.45 -18.57
CA GLY A 2 -26.54 -32.37 -17.59
C GLY A 2 -25.09 -31.92 -17.59
N SER A 3 -24.83 -30.67 -17.97
CA SER A 3 -23.51 -30.08 -17.83
C SER A 3 -23.24 -29.84 -16.35
N PRO A 4 -22.09 -30.29 -15.80
CA PRO A 4 -21.75 -30.04 -14.41
C PRO A 4 -21.43 -28.56 -14.24
N GLY A 5 -21.82 -28.03 -13.08
CA GLY A 5 -21.57 -26.65 -12.68
C GLY A 5 -20.08 -26.31 -12.68
N GLY A 6 -19.77 -25.12 -13.19
CA GLY A 6 -18.59 -24.38 -12.80
C GLY A 6 -19.04 -23.29 -11.84
N GLU A 7 -18.96 -23.56 -10.54
CA GLU A 7 -18.83 -22.47 -9.56
C GLU A 7 -17.45 -21.85 -9.82
N GLU A 8 -17.42 -20.73 -10.56
CA GLU A 8 -16.31 -19.79 -10.39
C GLU A 8 -16.41 -19.25 -8.97
N ASP A 9 -15.61 -19.85 -8.08
CA ASP A 9 -15.26 -19.29 -6.78
C ASP A 9 -14.78 -17.85 -7.03
N THR A 10 -15.67 -16.89 -6.82
CA THR A 10 -15.39 -15.48 -7.01
C THR A 10 -14.47 -15.07 -5.87
N LYS A 11 -13.17 -15.33 -6.04
CA LYS A 11 -12.14 -14.96 -5.09
C LYS A 11 -12.15 -13.44 -4.98
N MET A 12 -12.82 -12.93 -3.95
CA MET A 12 -12.78 -11.52 -3.58
C MET A 12 -11.31 -11.13 -3.37
N THR A 13 -10.80 -10.29 -4.26
CA THR A 13 -9.51 -9.66 -4.05
C THR A 13 -9.63 -8.77 -2.81
N PRO A 14 -8.78 -8.95 -1.79
CA PRO A 14 -8.80 -8.09 -0.62
C PRO A 14 -8.66 -6.62 -1.03
N PHE A 15 -9.37 -5.71 -0.36
CA PHE A 15 -9.12 -4.28 -0.51
C PHE A 15 -7.70 -3.95 -0.02
N MET A 16 -6.97 -3.08 -0.73
CA MET A 16 -5.56 -2.73 -0.48
C MET A 16 -4.60 -3.93 -0.51
N THR A 17 -4.51 -4.61 -1.66
CA THR A 17 -3.46 -5.61 -1.91
C THR A 17 -2.08 -4.98 -2.12
N GLU A 18 -1.03 -5.79 -2.25
CA GLU A 18 0.31 -5.36 -2.67
C GLU A 18 0.32 -4.63 -4.02
N ASP A 19 -0.68 -4.88 -4.88
CA ASP A 19 -0.84 -4.25 -6.18
C ASP A 19 -1.89 -3.12 -6.17
N PHE A 20 -2.19 -2.57 -5.01
CA PHE A 20 -3.15 -1.48 -4.88
C PHE A 20 -2.74 -0.30 -5.77
N LEU A 21 -3.64 0.11 -6.68
CA LEU A 21 -3.44 1.12 -7.72
C LEU A 21 -2.45 0.74 -8.86
N LEU A 22 -2.02 -0.53 -8.94
CA LEU A 22 -1.09 -1.01 -9.96
C LEU A 22 -1.81 -1.87 -11.01
N ASP A 23 -2.59 -1.23 -11.89
CA ASP A 23 -3.47 -1.91 -12.86
C ASP A 23 -2.74 -2.70 -13.96
N THR A 24 -1.43 -2.45 -14.16
CA THR A 24 -0.64 -3.07 -15.24
C THR A 24 0.59 -3.81 -14.72
N GLU A 25 1.05 -4.82 -15.47
CA GLU A 25 2.33 -5.49 -15.20
C GLU A 25 3.50 -4.50 -15.16
N PHE A 26 3.45 -3.46 -15.99
CA PHE A 26 4.48 -2.43 -16.02
C PHE A 26 4.48 -1.56 -14.75
N SER A 27 3.30 -1.15 -14.26
CA SER A 27 3.19 -0.40 -13.00
C SER A 27 3.63 -1.24 -11.79
N ARG A 28 3.29 -2.54 -11.78
CA ARG A 28 3.77 -3.48 -10.74
C ARG A 28 5.29 -3.52 -10.71
N ARG A 29 5.92 -3.75 -11.86
CA ARG A 29 7.38 -3.83 -11.98
C ARG A 29 8.07 -2.53 -11.56
N LEU A 30 7.60 -1.38 -12.02
CA LEU A 30 8.18 -0.08 -11.66
C LEU A 30 8.10 0.18 -10.15
N TYR A 31 6.98 -0.15 -9.53
CA TYR A 31 6.82 0.03 -8.09
C TYR A 31 7.66 -0.97 -7.29
N HIS A 32 7.45 -2.27 -7.55
CA HIS A 32 8.00 -3.36 -6.72
C HIS A 32 9.50 -3.56 -6.87
N ASP A 33 10.06 -3.32 -8.05
CA ASP A 33 11.49 -3.54 -8.31
C ASP A 33 12.35 -2.29 -8.08
N TYR A 34 11.75 -1.09 -8.16
CA TYR A 34 12.52 0.17 -8.14
C TYR A 34 12.04 1.16 -7.09
N ALA A 35 10.73 1.48 -7.07
CA ALA A 35 10.23 2.62 -6.30
C ALA A 35 10.08 2.34 -4.79
N LYS A 36 9.58 1.15 -4.42
CA LYS A 36 9.16 0.86 -3.03
C LYS A 36 10.27 1.00 -1.98
N ASP A 37 11.51 0.69 -2.37
CA ASP A 37 12.67 0.66 -1.48
C ASP A 37 13.48 1.98 -1.52
N GLN A 38 13.06 2.97 -2.31
CA GLN A 38 13.72 4.28 -2.34
C GLN A 38 13.48 5.05 -1.04
N PRO A 39 14.48 5.83 -0.55
CA PRO A 39 14.27 6.69 0.60
C PRO A 39 13.26 7.79 0.28
N ILE A 40 12.51 8.21 1.30
CA ILE A 40 11.64 9.39 1.22
C ILE A 40 12.50 10.63 1.43
N PHE A 41 12.51 11.53 0.44
CA PHE A 41 13.08 12.87 0.58
C PHE A 41 11.97 13.91 0.64
N ASP A 42 11.53 14.22 1.86
CA ASP A 42 10.43 15.14 2.12
C ASP A 42 10.91 16.59 2.27
N TYR A 43 11.16 17.25 1.14
CA TYR A 43 11.73 18.60 1.10
C TYR A 43 10.78 19.69 1.61
N HIS A 44 9.48 19.40 1.71
CA HIS A 44 8.46 20.35 2.12
C HIS A 44 7.43 19.68 3.03
N CYS A 45 7.67 19.78 4.33
CA CYS A 45 6.77 19.30 5.36
C CYS A 45 6.37 20.42 6.32
N HIS A 46 5.32 20.15 7.10
CA HIS A 46 4.84 21.02 8.18
C HIS A 46 4.90 20.32 9.54
N LEU A 47 5.80 19.34 9.69
CA LEU A 47 6.00 18.64 10.94
C LEU A 47 6.53 19.62 12.00
N PRO A 48 5.98 19.62 13.23
CA PRO A 48 6.48 20.50 14.29
C PRO A 48 7.91 20.11 14.68
N PRO A 49 8.91 21.00 14.52
CA PRO A 49 10.31 20.66 14.79
C PRO A 49 10.55 20.18 16.23
N GLN A 50 9.76 20.69 17.18
CA GLN A 50 9.86 20.35 18.60
C GLN A 50 9.45 18.89 18.87
N GLN A 51 8.54 18.33 18.09
CA GLN A 51 8.13 16.93 18.24
C GLN A 51 9.23 15.98 17.77
N ILE A 52 9.94 16.36 16.71
CA ILE A 52 11.10 15.63 16.20
C ILE A 52 12.26 15.71 17.20
N ALA A 53 12.60 16.93 17.66
CA ALA A 53 13.70 17.16 18.59
C ALA A 53 13.47 16.53 19.98
N GLY A 54 12.21 16.44 20.41
CA GLY A 54 11.81 15.87 21.69
C GLY A 54 11.46 14.39 21.67
N GLU A 55 11.60 13.71 20.51
CA GLU A 55 11.24 12.30 20.32
C GLU A 55 9.82 12.00 20.85
N LEU A 56 8.83 12.77 20.39
CA LEU A 56 7.48 12.70 20.93
C LEU A 56 6.87 11.30 20.78
N SER A 57 6.54 10.67 21.91
CA SER A 57 5.70 9.47 21.95
C SER A 57 4.22 9.85 21.90
N PHE A 58 3.49 9.34 20.91
CA PHE A 58 2.05 9.54 20.81
C PHE A 58 1.29 8.63 21.78
N GLN A 59 0.23 9.15 22.39
CA GLN A 59 -0.73 8.34 23.15
C GLN A 59 -1.85 7.88 22.23
N LYS A 60 -2.35 6.67 22.46
CA LYS A 60 -3.51 6.16 21.74
C LYS A 60 -4.71 7.03 22.09
N SER A 61 -5.50 7.39 21.08
CA SER A 61 -6.84 7.88 21.33
C SER A 61 -7.66 6.77 22.00
N VAL A 62 -8.35 7.14 23.08
CA VAL A 62 -9.38 6.31 23.73
C VAL A 62 -10.64 6.36 22.90
#